data_AF-A0ABD0MDE2-F1
#
_entry.id   AF-A0ABD0MDE2-F1
#
_cell.length_a   1.000
_cell.length_b   1.000
_cell.length_c   1.000
_cell.angle_alpha   90.00
_cell.angle_beta   90.00
_cell.angle_gamma   90.00
#
_symmetry.space_group_name_H-M   'P 1'
#
loop_
_entity.id
_entity.type
_entity.pdbx_description
1 polymer ?
#
loop_
_entity_poly.entity_id
_entity_poly.type
_entity_poly.pdbx_seq_one_letter_code
_entity_poly.pdbx_strand_id
1 'polypeptide(L)' 'LRWCEMTDEGCSAVTSALKSNPSHLRELDLSGNKLGDSGVKNLSDLLMNPQFKLEKL' A
#
# COMPACT_ATOMS: atom_id res chain seq x y z
N LEU A 1 -4.44 -0.67 -8.23
CA LEU A 1 -4.45 -2.16 -8.18
C LEU A 1 -5.79 -2.59 -7.63
N ARG A 2 -6.87 -2.36 -8.38
CA ARG A 2 -8.23 -2.64 -7.93
C ARG A 2 -8.67 -4.01 -8.37
N TRP A 3 -9.38 -4.73 -7.50
CA TRP A 3 -10.05 -6.00 -7.86
C TRP A 3 -9.06 -6.99 -8.52
N CYS A 4 -7.85 -7.08 -7.96
CA CYS A 4 -6.77 -7.93 -8.50
C CYS A 4 -6.52 -9.16 -7.62
N GLU A 5 -7.47 -9.51 -6.74
CA GLU A 5 -7.31 -10.61 -5.77
C GLU A 5 -6.03 -10.50 -4.93
N MET A 6 -5.61 -9.26 -4.61
CA MET A 6 -4.39 -9.03 -3.85
C MET A 6 -4.49 -9.65 -2.45
N THR A 7 -3.47 -10.42 -2.09
CA THR A 7 -3.28 -11.00 -0.75
C THR A 7 -2.44 -10.08 0.14
N ASP A 8 -2.33 -10.44 1.42
CA ASP A 8 -1.48 -9.73 2.38
C ASP A 8 0.00 -9.73 1.97
N GLU A 9 0.49 -10.82 1.38
CA GLU A 9 1.86 -10.91 0.85
C GLU A 9 2.06 -9.95 -0.33
N GLY A 10 1.07 -9.88 -1.24
CA GLY A 10 1.09 -8.93 -2.35
C GLY A 10 1.11 -7.47 -1.85
N CYS A 11 0.31 -7.16 -0.83
CA CYS A 11 0.30 -5.85 -0.19
C CYS A 11 1.63 -5.53 0.49
N SER A 12 2.23 -6.51 1.18
CA SER A 12 3.57 -6.40 1.78
C SER A 12 4.65 -6.08 0.74
N ALA A 13 4.61 -6.75 -0.41
CA ALA A 13 5.55 -6.49 -1.51
C ALA A 13 5.40 -5.06 -2.07
N VAL A 14 4.16 -4.62 -2.31
CA VAL A 14 3.87 -3.26 -2.79
C VAL A 14 4.35 -2.22 -1.80
N THR A 15 3.97 -2.35 -0.52
CA THR A 15 4.37 -1.39 0.53
C THR A 15 5.88 -1.37 0.75
N SER A 16 6.56 -2.52 0.66
CA SER A 16 8.03 -2.59 0.74
C SER A 16 8.71 -1.88 -0.43
N ALA A 17 8.20 -2.04 -1.65
CA ALA A 17 8.71 -1.33 -2.82
C ALA A 17 8.54 0.19 -2.68
N LEU A 18 7.37 0.64 -2.19
CA LEU A 18 7.08 2.05 -1.96
C LEU A 18 7.91 2.65 -0.81
N LYS A 19 8.25 1.87 0.22
CA LYS A 19 9.17 2.30 1.30
C LYS A 19 10.61 2.40 0.79
N SER A 20 11.08 1.41 0.02
CA SER A 20 12.47 1.36 -0.47
C SER A 20 12.75 2.43 -1.53
N ASN A 21 11.75 2.79 -2.32
CA ASN A 21 11.82 3.88 -3.27
C ASN A 21 10.58 4.75 -3.07
N PRO A 22 10.67 5.76 -2.17
CA PRO A 22 9.59 6.71 -1.93
C PRO A 22 9.20 7.37 -3.24
N SER A 23 8.17 6.82 -3.86
CA SER A 23 7.75 7.24 -5.19
C SER A 23 7.02 8.57 -5.10
N HIS A 24 6.93 9.30 -6.22
CA HIS A 24 6.04 10.46 -6.34
C HIS A 24 4.55 10.06 -6.46
N LEU A 25 4.19 8.81 -6.14
CA LEU A 25 2.81 8.33 -6.18
C LEU A 25 1.96 9.12 -5.17
N ARG A 26 0.95 9.80 -5.70
CA ARG A 26 -0.02 10.59 -4.92
C ARG A 26 -1.32 9.84 -4.67
N GLU A 27 -1.65 8.87 -5.53
CA GLU A 27 -2.90 8.11 -5.43
C GLU A 27 -2.61 6.61 -5.51
N LEU A 28 -3.19 5.84 -4.59
CA LEU A 28 -3.06 4.38 -4.56
C LEU A 28 -4.43 3.76 -4.36
N ASP A 29 -5.02 3.21 -5.41
CA ASP A 29 -6.33 2.57 -5.30
C ASP A 29 -6.18 1.05 -5.13
N LEU A 30 -6.54 0.55 -3.94
CA LEU A 30 -6.55 -0.88 -3.59
C LEU A 30 -7.97 -1.42 -3.37
N SER A 31 -8.99 -0.68 -3.78
CA SER A 31 -10.38 -1.08 -3.56
C SER A 31 -10.71 -2.42 -4.23
N GLY A 32 -11.62 -3.17 -3.61
CA GLY A 32 -12.05 -4.49 -4.07
C GLY A 32 -11.01 -5.60 -3.96
N ASN A 33 -9.88 -5.38 -3.28
CA ASN A 33 -9.05 -6.47 -2.78
C ASN A 33 -9.45 -6.83 -1.35
N LYS A 34 -9.26 -8.10 -0.99
CA LYS A 34 -9.53 -8.63 0.34
C LYS A 34 -8.24 -8.63 1.15
N LEU A 35 -7.80 -7.45 1.57
CA LEU A 35 -6.66 -7.32 2.48
C LEU A 35 -7.09 -7.73 3.89
N GLY A 36 -6.33 -8.63 4.49
CA GLY A 36 -6.45 -8.99 5.89
C GLY A 36 -5.73 -7.98 6.79
N ASP A 37 -5.70 -8.29 8.09
CA ASP A 37 -5.10 -7.41 9.10
C ASP A 37 -3.63 -7.10 8.83
N SER A 38 -2.89 -8.07 8.26
CA SER A 38 -1.47 -7.87 7.94
C SER A 38 -1.28 -6.91 6.77
N GLY A 39 -2.11 -7.01 5.72
CA GLY A 39 -2.13 -6.07 4.61
C GLY A 39 -2.47 -4.65 5.06
N VAL A 40 -3.49 -4.50 5.90
CA VAL A 40 -3.90 -3.19 6.47
C VAL A 40 -2.81 -2.59 7.35
N LYS A 41 -2.14 -3.41 8.18
CA LYS A 41 -1.00 -2.96 8.99
C LYS A 41 0.16 -2.45 8.13
N ASN A 42 0.51 -3.18 7.06
CA ASN A 42 1.57 -2.77 6.14
C ASN A 42 1.28 -1.41 5.48
N LEU A 43 0.02 -1.17 5.09
CA LEU A 43 -0.42 0.13 4.56
C LEU A 43 -0.32 1.23 5.61
N SER A 44 -0.76 0.96 6.84
CA SER A 44 -0.68 1.91 7.95
C SER A 44 0.78 2.32 8.22
N ASP A 45 1.70 1.35 8.23
CA ASP A 45 3.13 1.61 8.39
C ASP A 45 3.73 2.41 7.22
N LEU A 46 3.25 2.18 6.00
CA LEU A 46 3.66 2.98 4.83
C LEU A 46 3.19 4.43 4.96
N LEU A 47 1.94 4.66 5.38
CA LEU A 47 1.37 6.00 5.55
C LEU A 47 2.03 6.79 6.69
N MET A 48 2.60 6.11 7.68
CA MET A 48 3.41 6.73 8.73
C MET A 48 4.80 7.17 8.25
N ASN A 49 5.25 6.75 7.06
CA ASN A 49 6.54 7.16 6.51
C ASN A 49 6.45 8.63 6.00
N PRO A 50 7.21 9.58 6.58
CA PRO A 50 7.14 11.00 6.20
C PRO A 50 7.62 11.28 4.77
N GLN A 51 8.37 10.37 4.16
CA GLN A 51 8.80 10.48 2.77
C GLN A 51 7.71 10.06 1.79
N PHE A 52 6.75 9.25 2.24
CA PHE A 52 5.62 8.81 1.42
C PHE A 52 4.51 9.85 1.48
N LYS A 53 4.15 10.42 0.31
CA LYS A 53 3.21 11.57 0.23
C LYS A 53 1.98 11.21 -0.58
N LEU A 54 1.13 10.38 0.00
CA LEU A 54 -0.15 10.02 -0.59
C LEU A 54 -1.18 11.12 -0.32
N GLU A 55 -1.91 11.52 -1.35
CA GLU A 55 -3.06 12.42 -1.27
C GLU A 55 -4.37 11.63 -1.21
N LYS A 56 -4.41 10.44 -1.82
CA LYS A 56 -5.61 9.61 -1.90
C LYS A 56 -5.30 8.12 -1.81
N LEU A 57 -6.07 7.42 -0.99
CA LEU A 57 -6.09 5.97 -0.83
C LEU A 57 -7.48 5.43 -1.18
#